data_AF-S1QW45-F1
#
_entry.id   AF-S1QW45-F1
#
_cell.length_a   1.000
_cell.length_b   1.000
_cell.length_c   1.000
_cell.angle_alpha   90.00
_cell.angle_beta   90.00
_cell.angle_gamma   90.00
#
_symmetry.space_group_name_H-M   'P 1'
#
loop_
_entity.id
_entity.type
_entity.pdbx_description
1 polymer ?
#
loop_
_entity_poly.entity_id
_entity_poly.type
_entity_poly.pdbx_seq_one_letter_code
_entity_poly.pdbx_strand_id
1 'polypeptide(L)'
;MKSKKKSKLQQAQDKAQAAINLTNKTIEELGIHTSGLYESLTSIQELFDKIRNVPSDKKLQYEELKQIRLNWKQQAEKIEKDYQEAAIKNAGAGAAGAGLGVAVVTMGPTVAMGVATTFGVASTGTAISALSGAAATNAALAWLGGGALAAGGGGMAAGEAFLALADPVGWAIAGVSLVASGLLFWKSSSDKKHLENVFAAISHRDVKSYELAIVELKERISRIIDESGMLNEAIENIRTFGLDYNLMTEEQQYALGSYVNLMLSSTQLLINPIKGLMPKFSVEDFEEFMAWKDRKAKKSTCEEYKDFIVSLANLLYKIDLDDKDKKLLWKSLRKNKKMLKSMDISKKEFDMDIMNAILEALKYKYQSK
;
A
#
# COMPACT_ATOMS: atom_id res chain seq x y z
N MET A 1 29.87 -24.47 19.19
CA MET A 1 29.81 -23.28 18.32
C MET A 1 29.27 -22.11 19.12
N LYS A 2 30.04 -21.02 19.33
CA LYS A 2 29.53 -19.81 20.00
C LYS A 2 28.57 -19.10 19.03
N SER A 3 27.28 -19.02 19.39
CA SER A 3 26.29 -18.21 18.67
C SER A 3 26.81 -16.77 18.57
N LYS A 4 27.06 -16.29 17.35
CA LYS A 4 27.55 -14.94 17.09
C LYS A 4 26.42 -13.97 17.46
N LYS A 5 26.63 -13.12 18.47
CA LYS A 5 25.63 -12.15 18.94
C LYS A 5 25.18 -11.27 17.75
N LYS A 6 23.88 -11.32 17.40
CA LYS A 6 23.30 -10.54 16.31
C LYS A 6 23.53 -9.04 16.53
N SER A 7 23.85 -8.29 15.47
CA SER A 7 23.96 -6.83 15.55
C SER A 7 22.60 -6.19 15.85
N LYS A 8 22.60 -4.92 16.31
CA LYS A 8 21.35 -4.18 16.55
C LYS A 8 20.48 -4.11 15.29
N LEU A 9 21.12 -3.86 14.15
CA LEU A 9 20.48 -3.85 12.85
C LEU A 9 19.86 -5.21 12.51
N GLN A 10 20.59 -6.31 12.68
CA GLN A 10 20.05 -7.66 12.41
C GLN A 10 18.81 -7.95 13.27
N GLN A 11 18.83 -7.57 14.55
CA GLN A 11 17.66 -7.71 15.41
C GLN A 11 16.48 -6.86 14.95
N ALA A 12 16.73 -5.63 14.49
CA ALA A 12 15.69 -4.75 13.95
C ALA A 12 15.10 -5.29 12.64
N GLN A 13 15.95 -5.87 11.77
CA GLN A 13 15.53 -6.54 10.53
C GLN A 13 14.71 -7.80 10.80
N ASP A 14 15.12 -8.64 11.75
CA ASP A 14 14.35 -9.83 12.16
C ASP A 14 12.95 -9.44 12.65
N LYS A 15 12.85 -8.36 13.46
CA LYS A 15 11.58 -7.82 13.92
C LYS A 15 10.72 -7.28 12.78
N ALA A 16 11.33 -6.54 11.85
CA ALA A 16 10.63 -6.04 10.67
C ALA A 16 10.07 -7.19 9.83
N GLN A 17 10.87 -8.22 9.57
CA GLN A 17 10.41 -9.40 8.83
C GLN A 17 9.27 -10.13 9.54
N ALA A 18 9.34 -10.27 10.86
CA ALA A 18 8.25 -10.87 11.64
C ALA A 18 6.95 -10.06 11.56
N ALA A 19 7.03 -8.73 11.70
CA ALA A 19 5.87 -7.83 11.59
C ALA A 19 5.25 -7.86 10.18
N ILE A 20 6.11 -7.89 9.16
CA ILE A 20 5.72 -8.03 7.75
C ILE A 20 4.98 -9.37 7.51
N ASN A 21 5.53 -10.49 7.98
CA ASN A 21 4.92 -11.81 7.82
C ASN A 21 3.53 -11.86 8.49
N LEU A 22 3.42 -11.29 9.70
CA LEU A 22 2.15 -11.21 10.41
C LEU A 22 1.15 -10.33 9.67
N THR A 23 1.59 -9.19 9.14
CA THR A 23 0.75 -8.29 8.33
C THR A 23 0.18 -9.02 7.12
N ASN A 24 1.01 -9.75 6.37
CA ASN A 24 0.56 -10.53 5.22
C ASN A 24 -0.48 -11.59 5.60
N LYS A 25 -0.24 -12.31 6.70
CA LYS A 25 -1.20 -13.31 7.20
C LYS A 25 -2.55 -12.66 7.54
N THR A 26 -2.54 -11.48 8.15
CA THR A 26 -3.78 -10.75 8.45
C THR A 26 -4.44 -10.18 7.18
N ILE A 27 -3.68 -9.83 6.14
CA ILE A 27 -4.22 -9.45 4.82
C ILE A 27 -4.90 -10.65 4.15
N GLU A 28 -4.30 -11.84 4.21
CA GLU A 28 -4.90 -13.07 3.69
C GLU A 28 -6.22 -13.39 4.40
N GLU A 29 -6.25 -13.28 5.72
CA GLU A 29 -7.46 -13.43 6.53
C GLU A 29 -8.53 -12.38 6.16
N LEU A 30 -8.14 -11.11 6.01
CA LEU A 30 -9.03 -10.06 5.53
C LEU A 30 -9.60 -10.40 4.13
N GLY A 31 -8.79 -10.97 3.24
CA GLY A 31 -9.20 -11.42 1.91
C GLY A 31 -10.39 -12.37 1.97
N ILE A 32 -10.33 -13.38 2.84
CA ILE A 32 -11.43 -14.34 3.07
C ILE A 32 -12.71 -13.61 3.48
N HIS A 33 -12.62 -12.72 4.47
CA HIS A 33 -13.78 -11.97 4.97
C HIS A 33 -14.36 -11.00 3.93
N THR A 34 -13.50 -10.30 3.18
CA THR A 34 -13.94 -9.39 2.11
C THR A 34 -14.62 -10.12 0.95
N SER A 35 -14.22 -11.36 0.64
CA SER A 35 -14.92 -12.20 -0.33
C SER A 35 -16.35 -12.53 0.12
N GLY A 36 -16.52 -12.95 1.38
CA GLY A 36 -17.85 -13.19 1.95
C GLY A 36 -18.72 -11.92 1.98
N LEU A 37 -18.13 -10.78 2.35
CA LEU A 37 -18.83 -9.49 2.32
C LEU A 37 -19.30 -9.11 0.92
N TYR A 38 -18.46 -9.34 -0.10
CA TYR A 38 -18.84 -9.11 -1.50
C TYR A 38 -20.03 -9.99 -1.92
N GLU A 39 -20.09 -11.25 -1.48
CA GLU A 39 -21.20 -12.15 -1.76
C GLU A 39 -22.51 -11.68 -1.10
N SER A 40 -22.47 -11.27 0.18
CA SER A 40 -23.62 -10.68 0.87
C SER A 40 -24.09 -9.38 0.19
N LEU A 41 -23.15 -8.50 -0.18
CA LEU A 41 -23.45 -7.26 -0.90
C LEU A 41 -24.04 -7.51 -2.31
N THR A 42 -23.62 -8.58 -2.97
CA THR A 42 -24.18 -8.99 -4.26
C THR A 42 -25.61 -9.53 -4.07
N SER A 43 -25.82 -10.36 -3.05
CA SER A 43 -27.13 -10.94 -2.75
C SER A 43 -28.18 -9.89 -2.43
N ILE A 44 -27.84 -8.89 -1.61
CA ILE A 44 -28.76 -7.78 -1.31
C ILE A 44 -29.01 -6.91 -2.55
N GLN A 45 -27.98 -6.66 -3.38
CA GLN A 45 -28.12 -5.93 -4.64
C GLN A 45 -29.11 -6.61 -5.58
N GLU A 46 -29.05 -7.93 -5.74
CA GLU A 46 -29.96 -8.69 -6.58
C GLU A 46 -31.43 -8.59 -6.11
N LEU A 47 -31.66 -8.39 -4.81
CA LEU A 47 -33.00 -8.12 -4.29
C LEU A 47 -33.44 -6.69 -4.64
N PHE A 48 -32.59 -5.69 -4.43
CA PHE A 48 -32.87 -4.31 -4.85
C PHE A 48 -33.17 -4.19 -6.34
N ASP A 49 -32.42 -4.90 -7.19
CA ASP A 49 -32.59 -4.90 -8.64
C ASP A 49 -33.98 -5.42 -9.08
N LYS A 50 -34.64 -6.23 -8.25
CA LYS A 50 -35.99 -6.76 -8.51
C LYS A 50 -37.10 -5.81 -8.07
N ILE A 51 -36.81 -4.82 -7.22
CA ILE A 51 -37.82 -3.86 -6.72
C ILE A 51 -38.10 -2.82 -7.80
N ARG A 52 -39.36 -2.72 -8.21
CA ARG A 52 -39.83 -1.73 -9.19
C ARG A 52 -40.21 -0.42 -8.48
N ASN A 53 -40.20 0.67 -9.24
CA ASN A 53 -40.63 2.00 -8.79
C ASN A 53 -39.82 2.59 -7.62
N VAL A 54 -38.58 2.12 -7.41
CA VAL A 54 -37.67 2.75 -6.44
C VAL A 54 -37.37 4.20 -6.88
N PRO A 55 -37.37 5.18 -5.96
CA PRO A 55 -36.96 6.55 -6.24
C PRO A 55 -35.60 6.62 -6.97
N SER A 56 -35.51 7.49 -7.97
CA SER A 56 -34.37 7.54 -8.89
C SER A 56 -33.04 7.87 -8.19
N ASP A 57 -33.08 8.70 -7.16
CA ASP A 57 -31.93 9.07 -6.32
C ASP A 57 -31.39 7.86 -5.55
N LYS A 58 -32.27 7.08 -4.90
CA LYS A 58 -31.88 5.85 -4.19
C LYS A 58 -31.36 4.78 -5.15
N LYS A 59 -31.98 4.68 -6.33
CA LYS A 59 -31.52 3.77 -7.39
C LYS A 59 -30.12 4.11 -7.88
N LEU A 60 -29.86 5.39 -8.12
CA LEU A 60 -28.53 5.84 -8.53
C LEU A 60 -27.47 5.46 -7.49
N GLN A 61 -27.75 5.66 -6.20
CA GLN A 61 -26.81 5.34 -5.12
C GLN A 61 -26.39 3.87 -5.12
N TYR A 62 -27.34 2.92 -5.11
CA TYR A 62 -26.94 1.50 -5.04
C TYR A 62 -26.32 0.99 -6.35
N GLU A 63 -26.63 1.60 -7.50
CA GLU A 63 -25.96 1.29 -8.78
C GLU A 63 -24.50 1.78 -8.79
N GLU A 64 -24.22 2.95 -8.23
CA GLU A 64 -22.83 3.41 -8.02
C GLU A 64 -22.06 2.46 -7.11
N LEU A 65 -22.68 2.01 -6.02
CA LEU A 65 -22.09 1.00 -5.14
C LEU A 65 -21.82 -0.32 -5.88
N LYS A 66 -22.73 -0.74 -6.74
CA LYS A 66 -22.56 -1.94 -7.59
C LYS A 66 -21.33 -1.82 -8.48
N GLN A 67 -21.12 -0.67 -9.14
CA GLN A 67 -19.93 -0.46 -9.96
C GLN A 67 -18.63 -0.52 -9.15
N ILE A 68 -18.60 0.10 -7.96
CA ILE A 68 -17.43 0.04 -7.06
C ILE A 68 -17.11 -1.42 -6.71
N ARG A 69 -18.11 -2.22 -6.35
CA ARG A 69 -17.93 -3.63 -5.98
C ARG A 69 -17.44 -4.48 -7.15
N LEU A 70 -17.95 -4.24 -8.36
CA LEU A 70 -17.50 -4.96 -9.56
C LEU A 70 -16.04 -4.64 -9.89
N ASN A 71 -15.65 -3.36 -9.81
CA ASN A 71 -14.25 -2.96 -9.99
C ASN A 71 -13.34 -3.63 -8.95
N TRP A 72 -13.76 -3.61 -7.69
CA TRP A 72 -13.04 -4.29 -6.60
C TRP A 72 -12.87 -5.79 -6.87
N LYS A 73 -13.95 -6.48 -7.27
CA LYS A 73 -13.91 -7.91 -7.56
C LYS A 73 -12.94 -8.23 -8.69
N GLN A 74 -12.97 -7.44 -9.76
CA GLN A 74 -12.04 -7.59 -10.88
C GLN A 74 -10.57 -7.42 -10.43
N GLN A 75 -10.29 -6.47 -9.53
CA GLN A 75 -8.94 -6.31 -8.98
C GLN A 75 -8.53 -7.50 -8.10
N ALA A 76 -9.42 -7.96 -7.21
CA ALA A 76 -9.15 -9.11 -6.35
C ALA A 76 -8.83 -10.37 -7.17
N GLU A 77 -9.63 -10.66 -8.21
CA GLU A 77 -9.40 -11.78 -9.11
C GLU A 77 -8.11 -11.64 -9.91
N LYS A 78 -7.77 -10.43 -10.35
CA LYS A 78 -6.50 -10.17 -11.03
C LYS A 78 -5.31 -10.45 -10.10
N ILE A 79 -5.36 -9.99 -8.86
CA ILE A 79 -4.29 -10.22 -7.86
C ILE A 79 -4.11 -11.72 -7.62
N GLU A 80 -5.20 -12.46 -7.42
CA GLU A 80 -5.18 -13.90 -7.22
C GLU A 80 -4.57 -14.63 -8.43
N LYS A 81 -4.99 -14.25 -9.64
CA LYS A 81 -4.44 -14.81 -10.88
C LYS A 81 -2.95 -14.51 -11.03
N ASP A 82 -2.54 -13.25 -10.83
CA ASP A 82 -1.13 -12.84 -10.91
C ASP A 82 -0.27 -13.59 -9.87
N TYR A 83 -0.85 -13.91 -8.71
CA TYR A 83 -0.19 -14.70 -7.66
C TYR A 83 -0.03 -16.16 -8.07
N GLN A 84 -1.07 -16.78 -8.60
CA GLN A 84 -1.04 -18.15 -9.11
C GLN A 84 -0.03 -18.30 -10.27
N GLU A 85 -0.02 -17.37 -11.22
CA GLU A 85 0.93 -17.36 -12.33
C GLU A 85 2.37 -17.23 -11.85
N ALA A 86 2.63 -16.34 -10.88
CA ALA A 86 3.94 -16.19 -10.27
C ALA A 86 4.38 -17.46 -9.52
N ALA A 87 3.47 -18.10 -8.79
CA ALA A 87 3.73 -19.35 -8.08
C ALA A 87 4.10 -20.49 -9.04
N ILE A 88 3.35 -20.65 -10.14
CA ILE A 88 3.63 -21.65 -11.19
C ILE A 88 5.00 -21.41 -11.84
N LYS A 89 5.30 -20.15 -12.19
CA LYS A 89 6.58 -19.77 -12.80
C LYS A 89 7.77 -20.07 -11.87
N ASN A 90 7.62 -19.86 -10.57
CA ASN A 90 8.65 -20.14 -9.58
C ASN A 90 8.80 -21.65 -9.31
N ALA A 91 7.72 -22.44 -9.40
CA ALA A 91 7.78 -23.90 -9.28
C ALA A 91 8.53 -24.56 -10.47
N GLY A 92 8.38 -24.01 -11.69
CA GLY A 92 9.09 -24.49 -12.89
C GLY A 92 10.60 -24.23 -12.91
N ALA A 93 11.12 -23.37 -12.00
CA ALA A 93 12.53 -22.98 -11.93
C ALA A 93 13.40 -23.90 -11.03
N GLY A 94 12.90 -25.07 -10.62
CA GLY A 94 13.68 -26.08 -9.88
C GLY A 94 13.51 -26.06 -8.36
N ALA A 95 12.48 -25.40 -7.82
CA ALA A 95 12.09 -25.52 -6.42
C ALA A 95 11.18 -26.76 -6.21
N ALA A 96 11.75 -27.95 -6.36
CA ALA A 96 11.16 -29.16 -5.81
C ALA A 96 11.27 -29.10 -4.28
N GLY A 97 10.18 -28.78 -3.58
CA GLY A 97 10.16 -28.90 -2.11
C GLY A 97 9.27 -27.93 -1.35
N ALA A 98 7.97 -27.85 -1.67
CA ALA A 98 6.92 -27.56 -0.69
C ALA A 98 5.62 -28.10 -1.26
N GLY A 99 5.18 -29.25 -0.74
CA GLY A 99 3.89 -29.83 -1.07
C GLY A 99 2.75 -28.87 -0.72
N LEU A 100 1.59 -29.16 -1.31
CA LEU A 100 0.29 -28.57 -1.01
C LEU A 100 0.04 -28.56 0.50
N GLY A 101 0.27 -27.42 1.15
CA GLY A 101 0.07 -27.24 2.59
C GLY A 101 1.11 -26.33 3.22
N VAL A 102 0.71 -25.08 3.49
CA VAL A 102 1.49 -23.96 4.05
C VAL A 102 2.35 -23.24 3.00
N ALA A 103 1.75 -22.21 2.41
CA ALA A 103 2.38 -21.28 1.49
C ALA A 103 3.69 -20.73 2.07
N VAL A 104 4.81 -21.06 1.44
CA VAL A 104 5.99 -20.20 1.51
C VAL A 104 5.59 -18.91 0.80
N VAL A 105 5.22 -17.90 1.59
CA VAL A 105 4.88 -16.56 1.11
C VAL A 105 6.10 -16.02 0.38
N THR A 106 6.18 -16.22 -0.93
CA THR A 106 7.16 -15.55 -1.77
C THR A 106 6.67 -14.12 -1.92
N MET A 107 7.32 -13.24 -1.18
CA MET A 107 6.96 -11.85 -0.99
C MET A 107 7.46 -10.98 -2.15
N GLY A 108 7.15 -11.40 -3.38
CA GLY A 108 7.66 -10.78 -4.60
C GLY A 108 6.82 -9.59 -5.09
N PRO A 109 7.09 -9.13 -6.33
CA PRO A 109 6.39 -8.03 -6.98
C PRO A 109 4.85 -8.11 -6.92
N THR A 110 4.29 -9.32 -7.03
CA THR A 110 2.84 -9.54 -7.00
C THR A 110 2.22 -9.13 -5.66
N VAL A 111 2.88 -9.41 -4.53
CA VAL A 111 2.35 -9.05 -3.21
C VAL A 111 2.37 -7.53 -3.04
N ALA A 112 3.45 -6.86 -3.47
CA ALA A 112 3.53 -5.40 -3.44
C ALA A 112 2.42 -4.75 -4.29
N MET A 113 2.20 -5.25 -5.51
CA MET A 113 1.11 -4.81 -6.37
C MET A 113 -0.27 -5.09 -5.76
N GLY A 114 -0.47 -6.23 -5.11
CA GLY A 114 -1.71 -6.57 -4.41
C GLY A 114 -2.00 -5.60 -3.27
N VAL A 115 -1.01 -5.28 -2.44
CA VAL A 115 -1.13 -4.29 -1.35
C VAL A 115 -1.44 -2.90 -1.90
N ALA A 116 -0.71 -2.46 -2.93
CA ALA A 116 -0.93 -1.15 -3.55
C ALA A 116 -2.30 -1.02 -4.21
N THR A 117 -2.76 -2.08 -4.88
CA THR A 117 -4.08 -2.10 -5.53
C THR A 117 -5.21 -2.14 -4.50
N THR A 118 -5.06 -2.94 -3.44
CA THR A 118 -6.14 -3.15 -2.46
C THR A 118 -6.26 -1.98 -1.49
N PHE A 119 -5.13 -1.45 -1.01
CA PHE A 119 -5.10 -0.46 0.08
C PHE A 119 -4.53 0.89 -0.34
N GLY A 120 -4.06 1.03 -1.58
CA GLY A 120 -3.53 2.28 -2.08
C GLY A 120 -4.62 3.25 -2.51
N VAL A 121 -4.20 4.52 -2.62
CA VAL A 121 -5.04 5.64 -3.02
C VAL A 121 -4.34 6.33 -4.18
N ALA A 122 -5.06 6.56 -5.28
CA ALA A 122 -4.58 7.32 -6.42
C ALA A 122 -4.40 8.80 -6.04
N SER A 123 -3.67 9.57 -6.85
CA SER A 123 -3.42 11.00 -6.57
C SER A 123 -4.67 11.88 -6.54
N THR A 124 -5.79 11.38 -7.05
CA THR A 124 -7.10 12.04 -6.98
C THR A 124 -7.81 11.81 -5.64
N GLY A 125 -7.23 11.03 -4.72
CA GLY A 125 -7.89 10.58 -3.49
C GLY A 125 -8.79 9.35 -3.68
N THR A 126 -8.90 8.83 -4.90
CA THR A 126 -9.71 7.63 -5.19
C THR A 126 -9.01 6.36 -4.73
N ALA A 127 -9.72 5.48 -4.01
CA ALA A 127 -9.21 4.15 -3.68
C ALA A 127 -8.86 3.37 -4.96
N ILE A 128 -7.65 2.82 -5.03
CA ILE A 128 -7.19 2.11 -6.24
C ILE A 128 -8.03 0.84 -6.47
N SER A 129 -8.50 0.23 -5.40
CA SER A 129 -9.38 -0.94 -5.42
C SER A 129 -10.77 -0.65 -6.00
N ALA A 130 -11.17 0.63 -6.10
CA ALA A 130 -12.38 1.04 -6.80
C ALA A 130 -12.16 1.33 -8.29
N LEU A 131 -10.90 1.28 -8.76
CA LEU A 131 -10.53 1.44 -10.17
C LEU A 131 -10.46 0.08 -10.88
N SER A 132 -10.40 0.09 -12.21
CA SER A 132 -10.26 -1.12 -13.01
C SER A 132 -9.19 -1.01 -14.10
N GLY A 133 -8.76 -2.17 -14.61
CA GLY A 133 -7.86 -2.29 -15.76
C GLY A 133 -6.53 -1.52 -15.64
N ALA A 134 -6.19 -0.80 -16.71
CA ALA A 134 -4.95 -0.03 -16.80
C ALA A 134 -4.90 1.12 -15.78
N ALA A 135 -6.03 1.73 -15.44
CA ALA A 135 -6.07 2.81 -14.45
C ALA A 135 -5.65 2.30 -13.07
N ALA A 136 -6.18 1.16 -12.62
CA ALA A 136 -5.80 0.55 -11.36
C ALA A 136 -4.32 0.14 -11.33
N THR A 137 -3.85 -0.52 -12.40
CA THR A 137 -2.45 -0.97 -12.51
C THR A 137 -1.48 0.22 -12.47
N ASN A 138 -1.75 1.26 -13.25
CA ASN A 138 -0.92 2.46 -13.30
C ASN A 138 -0.94 3.23 -11.98
N ALA A 139 -2.10 3.32 -11.32
CA ALA A 139 -2.21 3.94 -10.01
C ALA A 139 -1.46 3.13 -8.94
N ALA A 140 -1.51 1.80 -8.98
CA ALA A 140 -0.79 0.93 -8.05
C ALA A 140 0.73 1.05 -8.22
N LEU A 141 1.23 1.07 -9.46
CA LEU A 141 2.64 1.33 -9.76
C LEU A 141 3.07 2.71 -9.28
N ALA A 142 2.28 3.74 -9.58
CA ALA A 142 2.56 5.09 -9.11
C ALA A 142 2.62 5.13 -7.57
N TRP A 143 1.65 4.51 -6.89
CA TRP A 143 1.61 4.40 -5.43
C TRP A 143 2.86 3.69 -4.87
N LEU A 144 3.31 2.59 -5.49
CA LEU A 144 4.53 1.88 -5.09
C LEU A 144 5.79 2.72 -5.30
N GLY A 145 5.84 3.49 -6.39
CA GLY A 145 6.91 4.44 -6.65
C GLY A 145 6.86 5.68 -5.74
N GLY A 146 5.80 5.82 -4.94
CA GLY A 146 5.50 7.04 -4.18
C GLY A 146 5.06 8.21 -5.06
N GLY A 147 4.84 8.00 -6.36
CA GLY A 147 4.50 9.01 -7.35
C GLY A 147 3.01 9.08 -7.70
N ALA A 148 2.59 10.13 -8.42
CA ALA A 148 1.23 10.31 -8.96
C ALA A 148 1.26 10.11 -10.47
N LEU A 149 0.27 9.39 -11.02
CA LEU A 149 0.13 9.20 -12.46
C LEU A 149 -0.06 10.54 -13.21
N ALA A 150 -0.79 11.48 -12.59
CA ALA A 150 -1.14 12.78 -13.16
C ALA A 150 0.04 13.75 -13.34
N ALA A 151 1.21 13.48 -12.74
CA ALA A 151 2.31 14.43 -12.67
C ALA A 151 3.53 14.06 -13.53
N GLY A 152 3.34 13.30 -14.61
CA GLY A 152 4.37 13.04 -15.62
C GLY A 152 4.88 11.61 -15.76
N GLY A 153 4.15 10.60 -15.26
CA GLY A 153 4.44 9.18 -15.50
C GLY A 153 5.65 8.58 -14.75
N GLY A 154 6.54 9.40 -14.20
CA GLY A 154 7.74 8.94 -13.48
C GLY A 154 7.45 8.12 -12.20
N GLY A 155 6.32 8.35 -11.54
CA GLY A 155 5.87 7.53 -10.41
C GLY A 155 5.70 6.06 -10.75
N MET A 156 5.21 5.75 -11.96
CA MET A 156 5.11 4.36 -12.42
C MET A 156 6.48 3.75 -12.69
N ALA A 157 7.41 4.53 -13.26
CA ALA A 157 8.78 4.08 -13.50
C ALA A 157 9.48 3.75 -12.17
N ALA A 158 9.30 4.59 -11.15
CA ALA A 158 9.81 4.34 -9.81
C ALA A 158 9.13 3.13 -9.13
N GLY A 159 7.85 2.88 -9.41
CA GLY A 159 7.13 1.68 -8.96
C GLY A 159 7.68 0.40 -9.59
N GLU A 160 7.84 0.39 -10.91
CA GLU A 160 8.46 -0.72 -11.65
C GLU A 160 9.90 -0.97 -11.18
N ALA A 161 10.65 0.10 -10.96
CA ALA A 161 11.97 0.05 -10.35
C ALA A 161 11.95 -0.63 -8.99
N PHE A 162 11.03 -0.21 -8.12
CA PHE A 162 10.85 -0.79 -6.79
C PHE A 162 10.52 -2.29 -6.87
N LEU A 163 9.61 -2.68 -7.76
CA LEU A 163 9.25 -4.08 -8.00
C LEU A 163 10.45 -4.88 -8.53
N ALA A 164 11.25 -4.34 -9.45
CA ALA A 164 12.46 -4.99 -9.95
C ALA A 164 13.56 -5.14 -8.88
N LEU A 165 13.53 -4.32 -7.83
CA LEU A 165 14.39 -4.44 -6.67
C LEU A 165 13.86 -5.41 -5.61
N ALA A 166 12.56 -5.70 -5.61
CA ALA A 166 11.94 -6.61 -4.66
C ALA A 166 12.50 -8.02 -4.88
N ASP A 167 13.32 -8.48 -3.93
CA ASP A 167 13.88 -9.81 -3.98
C ASP A 167 12.77 -10.85 -3.66
N PRO A 168 12.88 -12.12 -4.12
CA PRO A 168 11.87 -13.16 -3.89
C PRO A 168 11.48 -13.41 -2.42
N VAL A 169 12.30 -12.92 -1.49
CA VAL A 169 12.19 -13.09 -0.04
C VAL A 169 11.45 -11.92 0.64
N GLY A 170 11.08 -10.82 -0.05
CA GLY A 170 10.45 -9.69 0.64
C GLY A 170 10.14 -8.43 -0.16
N TRP A 171 8.90 -7.92 -0.06
CA TRP A 171 8.57 -6.49 -0.16
C TRP A 171 8.95 -5.81 1.16
N ALA A 172 10.22 -5.91 1.55
CA ALA A 172 10.66 -5.07 2.64
C ALA A 172 10.62 -3.64 2.09
N ILE A 173 9.85 -2.75 2.76
CA ILE A 173 10.01 -1.31 2.62
C ILE A 173 11.51 -1.03 2.44
N ALA A 174 11.84 -0.17 1.47
CA ALA A 174 13.19 0.08 0.93
C ALA A 174 14.33 0.10 1.98
N GLY A 175 14.01 0.37 3.24
CA GLY A 175 14.86 0.22 4.41
C GLY A 175 15.63 -1.09 4.57
N VAL A 176 15.19 -2.27 4.12
CA VAL A 176 15.95 -3.54 4.32
C VAL A 176 16.82 -3.93 3.11
N SER A 177 16.32 -3.75 1.89
CA SER A 177 17.05 -4.10 0.65
C SER A 177 18.21 -3.14 0.37
N LEU A 178 18.09 -1.86 0.77
CA LEU A 178 19.16 -0.87 0.63
C LEU A 178 20.36 -1.13 1.55
N VAL A 179 20.17 -1.83 2.68
CA VAL A 179 21.19 -2.05 3.70
C VAL A 179 22.27 -3.03 3.28
N ALA A 180 21.87 -4.11 2.61
CA ALA A 180 22.76 -5.23 2.28
C ALA A 180 23.90 -4.79 1.35
N SER A 181 23.62 -3.87 0.42
CA SER A 181 24.62 -3.35 -0.51
C SER A 181 25.44 -2.20 0.09
N GLY A 182 24.85 -1.36 0.94
CA GLY A 182 25.47 -0.15 1.46
C GLY A 182 26.55 -0.35 2.52
N LEU A 183 26.36 -1.31 3.44
CA LEU A 183 27.28 -1.56 4.55
C LEU A 183 28.59 -2.26 4.15
N LEU A 184 28.58 -3.00 3.03
CA LEU A 184 29.74 -3.77 2.57
C LEU A 184 30.94 -2.88 2.16
N PHE A 185 30.69 -1.61 1.85
CA PHE A 185 31.71 -0.69 1.31
C PHE A 185 32.38 0.21 2.36
N TRP A 186 32.16 -0.01 3.65
CA TRP A 186 32.70 0.84 4.73
C TRP A 186 33.80 0.13 5.52
N LYS A 187 35.00 0.74 5.51
CA LYS A 187 36.21 0.21 6.16
C LYS A 187 36.30 0.55 7.65
N SER A 188 35.68 1.66 8.08
CA SER A 188 35.70 2.09 9.49
C SER A 188 34.57 1.46 10.29
N SER A 189 34.91 0.86 11.44
CA SER A 189 33.94 0.29 12.38
C SER A 189 32.97 1.35 12.93
N SER A 190 33.43 2.60 13.09
CA SER A 190 32.59 3.72 13.52
C SER A 190 31.55 4.08 12.45
N ASP A 191 31.98 4.30 11.20
CA ASP A 191 31.07 4.68 10.11
C ASP A 191 30.03 3.59 9.83
N LYS A 192 30.46 2.32 9.92
CA LYS A 192 29.55 1.17 9.84
C LYS A 192 28.49 1.22 10.94
N LYS A 193 28.88 1.51 12.18
CA LYS A 193 27.96 1.58 13.32
C LYS A 193 26.94 2.71 13.18
N HIS A 194 27.34 3.87 12.67
CA HIS A 194 26.43 4.98 12.36
C HIS A 194 25.36 4.55 11.35
N LEU A 195 25.76 3.96 10.23
CA LEU A 195 24.82 3.44 9.23
C LEU A 195 23.91 2.33 9.78
N GLU A 196 24.47 1.40 10.57
CA GLU A 196 23.67 0.38 11.25
C GLU A 196 22.60 0.99 12.16
N ASN A 197 22.90 2.09 12.86
CA ASN A 197 21.91 2.78 13.69
C ASN A 197 20.83 3.45 12.84
N VAL A 198 21.19 4.12 11.74
CA VAL A 198 20.22 4.76 10.83
C VAL A 198 19.27 3.71 10.25
N PHE A 199 19.79 2.61 9.73
CA PHE A 199 18.95 1.53 9.18
C PHE A 199 18.15 0.80 10.26
N ALA A 200 18.68 0.66 11.48
CA ALA A 200 17.90 0.11 12.59
C ALA A 200 16.74 1.05 13.00
N ALA A 201 16.95 2.38 12.94
CA ALA A 201 15.89 3.35 13.19
C ALA A 201 14.78 3.27 12.13
N ILE A 202 15.15 3.12 10.85
CA ILE A 202 14.22 2.84 9.75
C ILE A 202 13.41 1.57 10.03
N SER A 203 14.08 0.45 10.31
CA SER A 203 13.40 -0.81 10.63
C SER A 203 12.45 -0.69 11.82
N HIS A 204 12.85 0.00 12.89
CA HIS A 204 11.98 0.19 14.06
C HIS A 204 10.75 1.04 13.76
N ARG A 205 10.88 2.09 12.93
CA ARG A 205 9.72 2.89 12.49
C ARG A 205 8.77 2.04 11.65
N ASP A 206 9.31 1.23 10.74
CA ASP A 206 8.52 0.39 9.85
C ASP A 206 7.77 -0.70 10.64
N VAL A 207 8.42 -1.33 11.63
CA VAL A 207 7.76 -2.26 12.58
C VAL A 207 6.53 -1.62 13.21
N LYS A 208 6.65 -0.41 13.75
CA LYS A 208 5.50 0.29 14.36
C LYS A 208 4.38 0.56 13.35
N SER A 209 4.72 0.84 12.09
CA SER A 209 3.73 1.05 11.03
C SER A 209 2.98 -0.24 10.70
N TYR A 210 3.69 -1.38 10.66
CA TYR A 210 3.08 -2.70 10.48
C TYR A 210 2.24 -3.13 11.68
N GLU A 211 2.70 -2.90 12.91
CA GLU A 211 1.92 -3.16 14.13
C GLU A 211 0.59 -2.39 14.12
N LEU A 212 0.61 -1.11 13.72
CA LEU A 212 -0.60 -0.31 13.55
C LEU A 212 -1.47 -0.86 12.42
N ALA A 213 -0.89 -1.23 11.28
CA ALA A 213 -1.63 -1.83 10.17
C ALA A 213 -2.33 -3.12 10.59
N ILE A 214 -1.69 -3.98 11.38
CA ILE A 214 -2.29 -5.21 11.91
C ILE A 214 -3.52 -4.90 12.78
N VAL A 215 -3.45 -3.88 13.63
CA VAL A 215 -4.60 -3.44 14.43
C VAL A 215 -5.74 -2.97 13.50
N GLU A 216 -5.44 -2.09 12.54
CA GLU A 216 -6.44 -1.60 11.58
C GLU A 216 -7.08 -2.74 10.76
N LEU A 217 -6.29 -3.70 10.31
CA LEU A 217 -6.78 -4.87 9.57
C LEU A 217 -7.72 -5.73 10.42
N LYS A 218 -7.38 -5.97 11.69
CA LYS A 218 -8.23 -6.74 12.62
C LYS A 218 -9.54 -6.03 12.94
N GLU A 219 -9.49 -4.72 13.18
CA GLU A 219 -10.69 -3.91 13.38
C GLU A 219 -11.59 -3.95 12.14
N ARG A 220 -11.00 -3.89 10.95
CA ARG A 220 -11.74 -4.02 9.69
C ARG A 220 -12.37 -5.40 9.54
N ILE A 221 -11.65 -6.48 9.83
CA ILE A 221 -12.20 -7.85 9.84
C ILE A 221 -13.40 -7.93 10.78
N SER A 222 -13.28 -7.41 12.00
CA SER A 222 -14.38 -7.41 12.98
C SER A 222 -15.61 -6.66 12.45
N ARG A 223 -15.42 -5.49 11.83
CA ARG A 223 -16.52 -4.73 11.21
C ARG A 223 -17.14 -5.44 10.03
N ILE A 224 -16.34 -6.11 9.21
CA ILE A 224 -16.85 -6.90 8.09
C ILE A 224 -17.75 -8.03 8.61
N ILE A 225 -17.34 -8.74 9.66
CA ILE A 225 -18.13 -9.82 10.25
C ILE A 225 -19.48 -9.28 10.77
N ASP A 226 -19.45 -8.17 11.51
CA ASP A 226 -20.65 -7.52 12.06
C ASP A 226 -21.60 -7.05 10.96
N GLU A 227 -21.11 -6.25 10.01
CA GLU A 227 -21.92 -5.74 8.90
C GLU A 227 -22.41 -6.85 7.96
N SER A 228 -21.66 -7.95 7.79
CA SER A 228 -22.15 -9.12 7.04
C SER A 228 -23.36 -9.77 7.71
N GLY A 229 -23.37 -9.83 9.05
CA GLY A 229 -24.53 -10.28 9.82
C GLY A 229 -25.75 -9.38 9.57
N MET A 230 -25.56 -8.07 9.65
CA MET A 230 -26.60 -7.08 9.38
C MET A 230 -27.13 -7.16 7.94
N LEU A 231 -26.23 -7.40 6.96
CA LEU A 231 -26.62 -7.58 5.56
C LEU A 231 -27.48 -8.82 5.37
N ASN A 232 -27.15 -9.93 6.05
CA ASN A 232 -27.95 -11.15 5.98
C ASN A 232 -29.34 -10.95 6.59
N GLU A 233 -29.47 -10.24 7.70
CA GLU A 233 -30.77 -9.86 8.27
C GLU A 233 -31.56 -8.96 7.30
N ALA A 234 -30.90 -7.97 6.69
CA ALA A 234 -31.51 -7.10 5.68
C ALA A 234 -32.01 -7.90 4.47
N ILE A 235 -31.23 -8.89 4.00
CA ILE A 235 -31.61 -9.79 2.90
C ILE A 235 -32.89 -10.56 3.23
N GLU A 236 -32.99 -11.15 4.43
CA GLU A 236 -34.20 -11.85 4.84
C GLU A 236 -35.40 -10.90 4.96
N ASN A 237 -35.20 -9.70 5.49
CA ASN A 237 -36.26 -8.70 5.60
C ASN A 237 -36.79 -8.25 4.23
N ILE A 238 -35.91 -7.90 3.29
CA ILE A 238 -36.31 -7.41 1.95
C ILE A 238 -37.16 -8.45 1.21
N ARG A 239 -36.88 -9.75 1.38
CA ARG A 239 -37.68 -10.83 0.78
C ARG A 239 -39.16 -10.79 1.18
N THR A 240 -39.50 -10.13 2.29
CA THR A 240 -40.88 -9.99 2.78
C THR A 240 -41.61 -8.73 2.28
N PHE A 241 -40.91 -7.77 1.67
CA PHE A 241 -41.48 -6.43 1.36
C PHE A 241 -42.29 -6.38 0.06
N GLY A 242 -42.22 -7.41 -0.79
CA GLY A 242 -42.80 -7.38 -2.14
C GLY A 242 -41.89 -6.67 -3.15
N LEU A 243 -42.35 -6.56 -4.41
CA LEU A 243 -41.52 -6.11 -5.55
C LEU A 243 -41.93 -4.76 -6.15
N ASP A 244 -42.82 -4.02 -5.49
CA ASP A 244 -43.24 -2.68 -5.92
C ASP A 244 -43.09 -1.71 -4.75
N TYR A 245 -42.13 -0.80 -4.87
CA TYR A 245 -41.80 0.16 -3.81
C TYR A 245 -43.01 1.01 -3.39
N ASN A 246 -43.87 1.38 -4.32
CA ASN A 246 -45.03 2.24 -4.05
C ASN A 246 -46.13 1.52 -3.27
N LEU A 247 -46.09 0.18 -3.21
CA LEU A 247 -47.03 -0.65 -2.45
C LEU A 247 -46.48 -1.05 -1.07
N MET A 248 -45.22 -0.72 -0.77
CA MET A 248 -44.60 -0.97 0.52
C MET A 248 -45.10 0.02 1.58
N THR A 249 -45.09 -0.40 2.85
CA THR A 249 -45.38 0.51 3.97
C THR A 249 -44.26 1.54 4.15
N GLU A 250 -44.54 2.64 4.86
CA GLU A 250 -43.51 3.66 5.15
C GLU A 250 -42.32 3.07 5.90
N GLU A 251 -42.56 2.12 6.82
CA GLU A 251 -41.50 1.44 7.57
C GLU A 251 -40.61 0.59 6.65
N GLN A 252 -41.21 -0.13 5.69
CA GLN A 252 -40.46 -0.92 4.69
C GLN A 252 -39.63 -0.01 3.78
N GLN A 253 -40.22 1.11 3.34
CA GLN A 253 -39.53 2.11 2.52
C GLN A 253 -38.35 2.78 3.26
N TYR A 254 -38.51 3.03 4.56
CA TYR A 254 -37.46 3.55 5.44
C TYR A 254 -36.36 2.50 5.68
N ALA A 255 -36.74 1.25 5.91
CA ALA A 255 -35.81 0.13 6.06
C ALA A 255 -34.93 -0.04 4.81
N LEU A 256 -35.52 0.02 3.60
CA LEU A 256 -34.76 0.01 2.35
C LEU A 256 -33.74 1.16 2.27
N GLY A 257 -34.11 2.37 2.69
CA GLY A 257 -33.17 3.49 2.76
C GLY A 257 -32.01 3.22 3.72
N SER A 258 -32.29 2.61 4.88
CA SER A 258 -31.27 2.21 5.86
C SER A 258 -30.36 1.11 5.33
N TYR A 259 -30.89 0.17 4.55
CA TYR A 259 -30.08 -0.88 3.90
C TYR A 259 -29.18 -0.33 2.80
N VAL A 260 -29.57 0.71 2.08
CA VAL A 260 -28.66 1.39 1.14
C VAL A 260 -27.48 2.03 1.90
N ASN A 261 -27.72 2.62 3.07
CA ASN A 261 -26.64 3.15 3.92
C ASN A 261 -25.72 2.04 4.44
N LEU A 262 -26.28 0.88 4.83
CA LEU A 262 -25.50 -0.30 5.20
C LEU A 262 -24.65 -0.79 4.02
N MET A 263 -25.24 -0.92 2.83
CA MET A 263 -24.52 -1.27 1.61
C MET A 263 -23.38 -0.29 1.31
N LEU A 264 -23.57 1.01 1.55
CA LEU A 264 -22.53 2.02 1.42
C LEU A 264 -21.39 1.77 2.42
N SER A 265 -21.69 1.66 3.72
CA SER A 265 -20.68 1.39 4.76
C SER A 265 -19.87 0.12 4.44
N SER A 266 -20.58 -0.96 4.12
CA SER A 266 -20.00 -2.26 3.79
C SER A 266 -19.16 -2.21 2.53
N THR A 267 -19.60 -1.48 1.49
CA THR A 267 -18.78 -1.28 0.28
C THR A 267 -17.49 -0.52 0.60
N GLN A 268 -17.52 0.45 1.51
CA GLN A 268 -16.30 1.14 1.97
C GLN A 268 -15.34 0.20 2.71
N LEU A 269 -15.84 -0.83 3.41
CA LEU A 269 -15.01 -1.89 3.99
C LEU A 269 -14.33 -2.77 2.95
N LEU A 270 -14.67 -2.70 1.66
CA LEU A 270 -13.91 -3.35 0.58
C LEU A 270 -12.75 -2.46 0.07
N ILE A 271 -12.96 -1.15 0.01
CA ILE A 271 -12.07 -0.25 -0.73
C ILE A 271 -11.21 0.70 0.11
N ASN A 272 -11.55 0.93 1.38
CA ASN A 272 -10.83 1.88 2.22
C ASN A 272 -9.33 1.50 2.37
N PRO A 273 -8.42 2.48 2.45
CA PRO A 273 -7.00 2.22 2.66
C PRO A 273 -6.72 1.74 4.09
N ILE A 274 -5.57 1.08 4.28
CA ILE A 274 -4.99 0.80 5.60
C ILE A 274 -3.89 1.83 5.85
N LYS A 275 -4.13 2.75 6.78
CA LYS A 275 -3.27 3.93 7.01
C LYS A 275 -1.86 3.53 7.44
N GLY A 276 -1.73 2.47 8.23
CA GLY A 276 -0.44 1.87 8.59
C GLY A 276 0.44 1.53 7.37
N LEU A 277 -0.18 1.11 6.26
CA LEU A 277 0.48 0.72 5.01
C LEU A 277 0.65 1.86 4.01
N MET A 278 0.02 3.02 4.24
CA MET A 278 0.15 4.18 3.34
C MET A 278 1.56 4.78 3.35
N PRO A 279 2.03 5.33 2.20
CA PRO A 279 3.24 6.13 2.12
C PRO A 279 3.20 7.28 3.13
N LYS A 280 4.35 7.66 3.67
CA LYS A 280 4.49 8.71 4.68
C LYS A 280 4.72 10.10 4.07
N PHE A 281 5.15 10.14 2.82
CA PHE A 281 5.35 11.35 2.03
C PHE A 281 4.77 11.11 0.62
N SER A 282 3.70 11.81 0.25
CA SER A 282 3.02 11.63 -1.04
C SER A 282 3.52 12.61 -2.11
N VAL A 283 2.99 12.50 -3.32
CA VAL A 283 3.24 13.53 -4.35
C VAL A 283 2.53 14.82 -4.02
N GLU A 284 1.36 14.77 -3.41
CA GLU A 284 0.67 15.98 -2.95
C GLU A 284 1.55 16.72 -1.93
N ASP A 285 2.21 15.99 -1.03
CA ASP A 285 3.19 16.55 -0.10
C ASP A 285 4.38 17.19 -0.83
N PHE A 286 4.82 16.57 -1.92
CA PHE A 286 5.86 17.11 -2.79
C PHE A 286 5.41 18.38 -3.51
N GLU A 287 4.19 18.41 -4.07
CA GLU A 287 3.66 19.58 -4.76
C GLU A 287 3.45 20.76 -3.80
N GLU A 288 2.98 20.50 -2.58
CA GLU A 288 2.92 21.49 -1.52
C GLU A 288 4.32 22.04 -1.18
N PHE A 289 5.33 21.16 -1.06
CA PHE A 289 6.72 21.56 -0.91
C PHE A 289 7.23 22.38 -2.12
N MET A 290 6.78 22.05 -3.33
CA MET A 290 7.10 22.78 -4.56
C MET A 290 6.39 24.15 -4.65
N ALA A 291 5.29 24.32 -3.95
CA ALA A 291 4.61 25.61 -3.78
C ALA A 291 5.18 26.46 -2.63
N TRP A 292 6.01 25.88 -1.75
CA TRP A 292 6.57 26.58 -0.61
C TRP A 292 7.54 27.70 -1.01
N LYS A 293 7.23 28.94 -0.58
CA LYS A 293 7.98 30.15 -0.94
C LYS A 293 9.40 30.20 -0.37
N ASP A 294 9.62 29.66 0.82
CA ASP A 294 10.93 29.69 1.49
C ASP A 294 11.82 28.48 1.13
N ARG A 295 11.40 27.66 0.17
CA ARG A 295 12.16 26.51 -0.31
C ARG A 295 13.52 26.97 -0.85
N LYS A 296 14.58 26.34 -0.35
CA LYS A 296 15.98 26.55 -0.80
C LYS A 296 16.36 25.63 -1.94
N ALA A 297 15.79 24.43 -1.99
CA ALA A 297 16.01 23.49 -3.08
C ALA A 297 15.59 24.06 -4.44
N LYS A 298 16.48 23.91 -5.43
CA LYS A 298 16.27 24.41 -6.79
C LYS A 298 15.08 23.71 -7.43
N LYS A 299 14.17 24.51 -8.01
CA LYS A 299 12.97 24.01 -8.69
C LYS A 299 13.30 22.97 -9.77
N SER A 300 14.27 23.27 -10.63
CA SER A 300 14.68 22.36 -11.72
C SER A 300 15.18 21.00 -11.21
N THR A 301 15.99 20.99 -10.15
CA THR A 301 16.48 19.76 -9.53
C THR A 301 15.34 18.97 -8.90
N CYS A 302 14.41 19.63 -8.22
CA CYS A 302 13.27 18.95 -7.63
C CYS A 302 12.35 18.34 -8.70
N GLU A 303 12.07 19.04 -9.79
CA GLU A 303 11.23 18.54 -10.89
C GLU A 303 11.90 17.37 -11.61
N GLU A 304 13.20 17.47 -11.90
CA GLU A 304 13.98 16.42 -12.58
C GLU A 304 14.05 15.12 -11.75
N TYR A 305 14.24 15.23 -10.43
CA TYR A 305 14.44 14.08 -9.54
C TYR A 305 13.24 13.82 -8.63
N LYS A 306 12.03 14.23 -9.04
CA LYS A 306 10.81 14.17 -8.23
C LYS A 306 10.57 12.80 -7.60
N ASP A 307 10.50 11.74 -8.39
CA ASP A 307 10.13 10.41 -7.88
C ASP A 307 11.21 9.84 -6.96
N PHE A 308 12.48 10.14 -7.25
CA PHE A 308 13.59 9.78 -6.38
C PHE A 308 13.53 10.52 -5.04
N ILE A 309 13.19 11.80 -5.06
CA ILE A 309 13.01 12.61 -3.86
C ILE A 309 11.86 12.04 -3.02
N VAL A 310 10.72 11.72 -3.62
CA VAL A 310 9.56 11.16 -2.91
C VAL A 310 9.87 9.79 -2.33
N SER A 311 10.53 8.91 -3.10
CA SER A 311 10.92 7.57 -2.63
C SER A 311 11.87 7.64 -1.44
N LEU A 312 12.92 8.47 -1.50
CA LEU A 312 13.85 8.64 -0.39
C LEU A 312 13.26 9.45 0.78
N ALA A 313 12.31 10.36 0.53
CA ALA A 313 11.57 11.02 1.60
C ALA A 313 10.75 10.00 2.40
N ASN A 314 10.06 9.07 1.74
CA ASN A 314 9.38 7.96 2.42
C ASN A 314 10.35 7.11 3.24
N LEU A 315 11.51 6.76 2.67
CA LEU A 315 12.54 6.00 3.36
C LEU A 315 13.03 6.70 4.63
N LEU A 316 13.21 8.03 4.59
CA LEU A 316 13.80 8.82 5.67
C LEU A 316 12.78 9.53 6.56
N TYR A 317 11.49 9.28 6.36
CA TYR A 317 10.43 9.91 7.13
C TYR A 317 10.59 9.64 8.63
N LYS A 318 10.67 10.70 9.44
CA LYS A 318 10.90 10.68 10.90
C LYS A 318 12.19 9.95 11.30
N ILE A 319 13.21 10.00 10.46
CA ILE A 319 14.55 9.51 10.77
C ILE A 319 15.45 10.71 11.04
N ASP A 320 15.89 10.84 12.29
CA ASP A 320 16.84 11.87 12.67
C ASP A 320 18.23 11.52 12.13
N LEU A 321 18.81 12.43 11.34
CA LEU A 321 20.14 12.30 10.78
C LEU A 321 20.98 13.49 11.21
N ASP A 322 22.08 13.23 11.89
CA ASP A 322 23.11 14.26 12.07
C ASP A 322 23.91 14.48 10.76
N ASP A 323 24.78 15.50 10.73
CA ASP A 323 25.58 15.82 9.55
C ASP A 323 26.50 14.68 9.10
N LYS A 324 26.94 13.82 10.03
CA LYS A 324 27.78 12.67 9.74
C LYS A 324 26.94 11.55 9.14
N ASP A 325 25.81 11.22 9.75
CA ASP A 325 24.85 10.22 9.31
C ASP A 325 24.35 10.55 7.91
N LYS A 326 23.97 11.81 7.65
CA LYS A 326 23.59 12.31 6.33
C LYS A 326 24.69 12.04 5.28
N LYS A 327 25.93 12.44 5.56
CA LYS A 327 27.07 12.25 4.63
C LYS A 327 27.38 10.78 4.39
N LEU A 328 27.32 9.95 5.43
CA LEU A 328 27.55 8.51 5.34
C LEU A 328 26.44 7.82 4.55
N LEU A 329 25.18 8.14 4.84
CA LEU A 329 24.02 7.59 4.16
C LEU A 329 24.04 7.95 2.68
N TRP A 330 24.24 9.22 2.34
CA TRP A 330 24.39 9.66 0.95
C TRP A 330 25.49 8.90 0.20
N LYS A 331 26.69 8.78 0.81
CA LYS A 331 27.80 7.99 0.23
C LYS A 331 27.44 6.51 0.06
N SER A 332 26.65 5.95 0.98
CA SER A 332 26.18 4.57 0.95
C SER A 332 25.20 4.35 -0.21
N LEU A 333 24.17 5.19 -0.29
CA LEU A 333 23.16 5.15 -1.35
C LEU A 333 23.78 5.37 -2.74
N ARG A 334 24.73 6.31 -2.88
CA ARG A 334 25.49 6.52 -4.14
C ARG A 334 26.31 5.32 -4.61
N LYS A 335 26.61 4.37 -3.72
CA LYS A 335 27.32 3.12 -4.08
C LYS A 335 26.37 2.00 -4.45
N ASN A 336 25.07 2.13 -4.16
CA ASN A 336 24.06 1.14 -4.52
C ASN A 336 23.67 1.29 -6.01
N LYS A 337 24.46 0.64 -6.88
CA LYS A 337 24.22 0.66 -8.34
C LYS A 337 22.87 0.07 -8.73
N LYS A 338 22.35 -0.94 -8.00
CA LYS A 338 21.07 -1.59 -8.31
C LYS A 338 19.93 -0.58 -8.12
N MET A 339 19.90 0.10 -6.97
CA MET A 339 18.92 1.15 -6.67
C MET A 339 19.02 2.32 -7.66
N LEU A 340 20.22 2.87 -7.83
CA LEU A 340 20.46 3.99 -8.74
C LEU A 340 20.00 3.67 -10.17
N LYS A 341 20.38 2.51 -10.70
CA LYS A 341 19.97 2.06 -12.04
C LYS A 341 18.45 1.86 -12.13
N SER A 342 17.82 1.34 -11.08
CA SER A 342 16.37 1.13 -11.08
C SER A 342 15.63 2.47 -11.17
N MET A 343 16.14 3.52 -10.53
CA MET A 343 15.51 4.85 -10.53
C MET A 343 16.03 5.76 -11.66
N ASP A 344 16.71 5.18 -12.65
CA ASP A 344 17.33 5.89 -13.79
C ASP A 344 18.22 7.08 -13.40
N ILE A 345 18.94 6.95 -12.28
CA ILE A 345 19.84 7.99 -11.77
C ILE A 345 21.26 7.45 -11.73
N SER A 346 22.19 8.16 -12.34
CA SER A 346 23.61 7.84 -12.24
C SER A 346 24.17 8.27 -10.88
N LYS A 347 25.29 7.63 -10.51
CA LYS A 347 26.05 8.04 -9.33
C LYS A 347 26.46 9.52 -9.39
N LYS A 348 26.70 10.08 -10.58
CA LYS A 348 27.16 11.47 -10.74
C LYS A 348 26.01 12.45 -10.49
N GLU A 349 24.83 12.14 -11.01
CA GLU A 349 23.60 12.91 -10.84
C GLU A 349 23.15 12.95 -9.39
N PHE A 350 23.25 11.84 -8.64
CA PHE A 350 22.93 11.87 -7.21
C PHE A 350 23.99 12.62 -6.37
N ASP A 351 23.90 13.96 -6.36
CA ASP A 351 24.76 14.85 -5.60
C ASP A 351 24.20 15.18 -4.20
N MET A 352 24.84 16.10 -3.48
CA MET A 352 24.39 16.50 -2.15
C MET A 352 23.19 17.46 -2.20
N ASP A 353 22.96 18.16 -3.32
CA ASP A 353 21.84 19.07 -3.48
C ASP A 353 20.52 18.28 -3.51
N ILE A 354 20.50 17.13 -4.18
CA ILE A 354 19.34 16.21 -4.13
C ILE A 354 19.13 15.67 -2.72
N MET A 355 20.19 15.27 -2.00
CA MET A 355 20.07 14.83 -0.61
C MET A 355 19.53 15.95 0.30
N ASN A 356 19.95 17.20 0.06
CA ASN A 356 19.43 18.36 0.79
C ASN A 356 17.96 18.60 0.47
N ALA A 357 17.55 18.50 -0.80
CA ALA A 357 16.16 18.65 -1.22
C ALA A 357 15.24 17.61 -0.54
N ILE A 358 15.68 16.36 -0.42
CA ILE A 358 14.94 15.30 0.29
C ILE A 358 14.70 15.67 1.75
N LEU A 359 15.75 16.10 2.46
CA LEU A 359 15.64 16.46 3.87
C LEU A 359 14.85 17.75 4.09
N GLU A 360 14.94 18.69 3.15
CA GLU A 360 14.15 19.92 3.18
C GLU A 360 12.66 19.65 2.95
N ALA A 361 12.32 18.78 1.99
CA ALA A 361 10.94 18.34 1.75
C ALA A 361 10.35 17.67 2.99
N LEU A 362 11.11 16.81 3.66
CA LEU A 362 10.72 16.20 4.93
C LEU A 362 10.52 17.24 6.03
N LYS A 363 11.43 18.21 6.14
CA LYS A 363 11.31 19.30 7.11
C LYS A 363 10.04 20.12 6.88
N TYR A 364 9.74 20.47 5.64
CA TYR A 364 8.49 21.13 5.27
C TYR A 364 7.29 20.31 5.75
N LYS A 365 7.28 19.00 5.48
CA LYS A 365 6.20 18.10 5.88
C LYS A 365 5.99 17.98 7.40
N TYR A 366 7.05 18.18 8.18
CA TYR A 366 6.95 18.17 9.65
C TYR A 366 6.48 19.50 10.23
N GLN A 367 6.58 20.59 9.45
CA GLN A 367 6.15 21.92 9.85
C GLN A 367 4.73 22.26 9.37
N SER A 368 4.27 21.61 8.30
CA SER A 368 2.93 21.81 7.73
C SER A 368 1.82 20.99 8.41
N LYS A 369 2.16 20.21 9.44
CA LYS A 369 1.23 19.46 10.30
C LYS A 369 1.38 19.93 11.74
#